data_AF-A0A0A7RS98-F1
#
_entry.id   AF-A0A0A7RS98-F1
#
_cell.length_a   1.000
_cell.length_b   1.000
_cell.length_c   1.000
_cell.angle_alpha   90.00
_cell.angle_beta   90.00
_cell.angle_gamma   90.00
#
_symmetry.space_group_name_H-M   'P 1'
#
loop_
_entity.id
_entity.type
_entity.pdbx_description
1 polymer ?
#
loop_
_entity_poly.entity_id
_entity_poly.type
_entity_poly.pdbx_seq_one_letter_code
_entity_poly.pdbx_strand_id
1 'polypeptide(L)'
;IRTKDFIFRTKHKLDFTPTACDAKGKLVLGYTEAELCMRGSGYQFIHAADMLYCAEYHIRMIKTGESGMIVFRLLTKENRWTWVQSNARLVYKNGRPDYIIATQRPLTDEEGTEHLRKRNMKMPFMFTTGEAVLYEITSPFPPVMDPLPIRTKNGTSGIDSATKS
;
A
#
# COMPACT_ATOMS: atom_id res chain seq x y z
N ILE A 1 -29.20 3.12 16.53
CA ILE A 1 -29.23 2.72 15.10
C ILE A 1 -27.96 1.92 14.82
N ARG A 2 -28.06 0.66 14.35
CA ARG A 2 -26.88 -0.17 14.07
C ARG A 2 -26.29 0.22 12.71
N THR A 3 -25.17 0.92 12.70
CA THR A 3 -24.51 1.47 11.49
C THR A 3 -23.95 0.41 10.51
N LYS A 4 -23.89 -0.85 10.92
CA LYS A 4 -23.38 -1.98 10.12
C LYS A 4 -24.20 -2.34 8.88
N ASP A 5 -25.48 -1.97 8.83
CA ASP A 5 -26.37 -2.27 7.70
C ASP A 5 -26.39 -1.14 6.64
N PHE A 6 -25.56 -0.11 6.83
CA PHE A 6 -25.52 1.06 5.95
C PHE A 6 -24.48 0.87 4.86
N ILE A 7 -24.91 0.34 3.72
CA ILE A 7 -24.15 0.52 2.47
C ILE A 7 -24.29 1.97 2.04
N PHE A 8 -23.15 2.63 1.82
CA PHE A 8 -23.08 4.00 1.34
C PHE A 8 -22.19 4.12 0.10
N ARG A 9 -22.29 5.25 -0.61
CA ARG A 9 -21.52 5.52 -1.82
C ARG A 9 -20.84 6.88 -1.76
N THR A 10 -19.66 6.92 -2.38
CA THR A 10 -18.89 8.14 -2.59
C THR A 10 -18.49 8.26 -4.06
N LYS A 11 -18.41 9.50 -4.55
CA LYS A 11 -18.02 9.85 -5.92
C LYS A 11 -16.69 10.57 -5.90
N HIS A 12 -15.77 10.20 -6.78
CA HIS A 12 -14.43 10.77 -6.84
C HIS A 12 -14.04 11.10 -8.28
N LYS A 13 -13.14 12.06 -8.46
CA LYS A 13 -12.38 12.23 -9.70
C LYS A 13 -11.43 11.05 -9.91
N LEU A 14 -10.86 10.94 -11.11
CA LEU A 14 -9.91 9.87 -11.45
C LEU A 14 -8.60 9.91 -10.65
N ASP A 15 -8.26 11.04 -10.04
CA ASP A 15 -7.12 11.18 -9.11
C ASP A 15 -7.48 10.83 -7.65
N PHE A 16 -8.66 10.23 -7.45
CA PHE A 16 -9.24 9.86 -6.16
C PHE A 16 -9.65 11.05 -5.27
N THR A 17 -9.76 12.27 -5.82
CA THR A 17 -10.34 13.42 -5.09
C THR A 17 -11.86 13.24 -4.90
N PRO A 18 -12.40 13.20 -3.67
CA PRO A 18 -13.83 13.12 -3.42
C PRO A 18 -14.57 14.36 -3.94
N THR A 19 -15.75 14.11 -4.50
CA THR A 19 -16.63 15.13 -5.09
C THR A 19 -18.04 15.08 -4.54
N ALA A 20 -18.51 13.91 -4.07
CA ALA A 20 -19.82 13.76 -3.47
C ALA A 20 -19.88 12.54 -2.55
N CYS A 21 -20.84 12.56 -1.62
CA CYS A 21 -21.14 11.46 -0.72
C CYS A 21 -22.65 11.39 -0.48
N ASP A 22 -23.23 10.19 -0.44
CA ASP A 22 -24.65 10.05 -0.14
C ASP A 22 -24.98 10.31 1.35
N ALA A 23 -26.28 10.41 1.66
CA ALA A 23 -26.76 10.70 3.01
C ALA A 23 -26.30 9.67 4.07
N LYS A 24 -26.16 8.40 3.68
CA LYS A 24 -25.70 7.35 4.58
C LYS A 24 -24.20 7.50 4.85
N GLY A 25 -23.41 7.83 3.83
CA GLY A 25 -21.99 8.10 3.99
C GLY A 25 -21.73 9.35 4.83
N LYS A 26 -22.57 10.39 4.72
CA LYS A 26 -22.54 11.55 5.63
C LYS A 26 -22.79 11.12 7.08
N LEU A 27 -23.73 10.20 7.32
CA LEU A 27 -24.01 9.68 8.66
C LEU A 27 -22.86 8.83 9.21
N VAL A 28 -22.23 7.99 8.37
CA VAL A 28 -21.15 7.09 8.76
C VAL A 28 -19.82 7.84 8.97
N LEU A 29 -19.44 8.71 8.03
CA LEU A 29 -18.15 9.41 8.04
C LEU A 29 -18.20 10.73 8.83
N GLY A 30 -19.39 11.31 9.00
CA GLY A 30 -19.60 12.58 9.70
C GLY A 30 -19.29 13.83 8.86
N TYR A 31 -18.70 13.68 7.67
CA TYR A 31 -18.37 14.81 6.81
C TYR A 31 -19.54 15.22 5.93
N THR A 32 -19.69 16.53 5.75
CA THR A 32 -20.48 17.11 4.67
C THR A 32 -19.74 16.97 3.33
N GLU A 33 -20.48 17.05 2.22
CA GLU A 33 -19.90 17.03 0.87
C GLU A 33 -18.88 18.16 0.67
N ALA A 34 -19.18 19.37 1.16
CA ALA A 34 -18.26 20.50 1.10
C ALA A 34 -16.94 20.22 1.85
N GLU A 35 -17.01 19.65 3.06
CA GLU A 35 -15.82 19.29 3.84
C GLU A 35 -14.96 18.23 3.17
N LEU A 36 -15.60 17.24 2.52
CA LEU A 36 -14.88 16.23 1.73
C LEU A 36 -14.12 16.88 0.57
N CYS A 37 -14.78 17.76 -0.19
CA CYS A 37 -14.19 18.41 -1.35
C CYS A 37 -13.04 19.37 -0.99
N MET A 38 -13.11 20.04 0.18
CA MET A 38 -12.07 21.00 0.61
C MET A 38 -10.76 20.34 1.05
N ARG A 39 -10.79 19.06 1.45
CA ARG A 39 -9.59 18.33 1.88
C ARG A 39 -8.72 17.86 0.71
N GLY A 40 -9.11 18.08 -0.54
CA GLY A 40 -8.30 17.67 -1.69
C GLY A 40 -8.37 16.15 -1.88
N SER A 41 -7.23 15.44 -1.90
CA SER A 41 -7.21 14.03 -2.31
C SER A 41 -7.91 13.09 -1.31
N GLY A 42 -8.61 12.08 -1.83
CA GLY A 42 -9.26 11.03 -1.03
C GLY A 42 -8.27 10.21 -0.18
N TYR A 43 -6.99 10.19 -0.55
CA TYR A 43 -5.94 9.55 0.23
C TYR A 43 -5.73 10.18 1.61
N GLN A 44 -6.15 11.43 1.82
CA GLN A 44 -6.10 12.06 3.15
C GLN A 44 -7.05 11.40 4.16
N PHE A 45 -8.05 10.69 3.68
CA PHE A 45 -9.00 9.95 4.53
C PHE A 45 -8.58 8.51 4.74
N ILE A 46 -7.53 8.02 4.09
CA ILE A 46 -7.06 6.63 4.23
C ILE A 46 -6.01 6.56 5.34
N HIS A 47 -6.13 5.56 6.21
CA HIS A 47 -5.12 5.31 7.25
C HIS A 47 -3.74 5.06 6.62
N ALA A 48 -2.68 5.63 7.18
CA ALA A 48 -1.32 5.57 6.63
C ALA A 48 -0.86 4.14 6.27
N ALA A 49 -1.06 3.19 7.19
CA ALA A 49 -0.72 1.78 6.98
C ALA A 49 -1.52 1.06 5.86
N ASP A 50 -2.57 1.69 5.32
CA ASP A 50 -3.37 1.16 4.21
C ASP A 50 -3.12 1.90 2.89
N MET A 51 -2.30 2.96 2.87
CA MET A 51 -2.12 3.83 1.70
C MET A 51 -1.59 3.08 0.47
N LEU A 52 -0.51 2.31 0.62
CA LEU A 52 0.07 1.55 -0.50
C LEU A 52 -0.90 0.50 -1.04
N TYR A 53 -1.62 -0.18 -0.15
CA TYR A 53 -2.65 -1.15 -0.52
C TYR A 53 -3.77 -0.49 -1.31
N CYS A 54 -4.31 0.64 -0.85
CA CYS A 54 -5.33 1.36 -1.60
C CYS A 54 -4.81 1.92 -2.93
N ALA A 55 -3.55 2.37 -2.99
CA ALA A 55 -2.93 2.86 -4.23
C ALA A 55 -2.76 1.75 -5.28
N GLU A 56 -2.34 0.55 -4.88
CA GLU A 56 -2.23 -0.61 -5.77
C GLU A 56 -3.58 -0.92 -6.44
N TYR A 57 -4.66 -0.95 -5.64
CA TYR A 57 -5.99 -1.24 -6.13
C TYR A 57 -6.63 -0.08 -6.90
N HIS A 58 -6.20 1.16 -6.63
CA HIS A 58 -6.54 2.29 -7.47
C HIS A 58 -5.90 2.16 -8.86
N ILE A 59 -4.61 1.83 -8.96
CA ILE A 59 -3.93 1.58 -10.25
C ILE A 59 -4.61 0.45 -11.01
N ARG A 60 -4.97 -0.64 -10.30
CA ARG A 60 -5.75 -1.74 -10.89
C ARG A 60 -7.04 -1.21 -11.51
N MET A 61 -7.83 -0.45 -10.75
CA MET A 61 -9.09 0.13 -11.22
C MET A 61 -8.91 1.02 -12.45
N ILE A 62 -7.85 1.84 -12.51
CA ILE A 62 -7.56 2.65 -13.69
C ILE A 62 -7.31 1.78 -14.93
N LYS A 63 -6.64 0.63 -14.77
CA LYS A 63 -6.31 -0.28 -15.87
C LYS A 63 -7.48 -1.18 -16.28
N THR A 64 -8.27 -1.66 -15.33
CA THR A 64 -9.26 -2.73 -15.56
C THR A 64 -10.71 -2.25 -15.45
N GLY A 65 -10.95 -1.03 -15.00
CA GLY A 65 -12.30 -0.47 -14.79
C GLY A 65 -12.86 -0.68 -13.38
N GLU A 66 -12.25 -1.54 -12.55
CA GLU A 66 -12.72 -1.84 -11.20
C GLU A 66 -11.59 -2.21 -10.24
N SER A 67 -11.76 -1.93 -8.95
CA SER A 67 -10.80 -2.33 -7.91
C SER A 67 -10.98 -3.79 -7.50
N GLY A 68 -12.17 -4.36 -7.63
CA GLY A 68 -12.56 -5.53 -6.84
C GLY A 68 -12.80 -5.16 -5.38
N MET A 69 -13.00 -6.15 -4.52
CA MET A 69 -13.35 -5.92 -3.11
C MET A 69 -12.10 -5.81 -2.23
N ILE A 70 -11.98 -4.69 -1.52
CA ILE A 70 -10.87 -4.40 -0.61
C ILE A 70 -11.38 -3.95 0.76
N VAL A 71 -10.56 -4.15 1.80
CA VAL A 71 -10.88 -3.73 3.17
C VAL A 71 -9.77 -2.83 3.71
N PHE A 72 -10.14 -1.66 4.22
CA PHE A 72 -9.21 -0.66 4.74
C PHE A 72 -9.90 0.29 5.72
N ARG A 73 -9.12 1.18 6.35
CA ARG A 73 -9.64 2.18 7.30
C ARG A 73 -9.82 3.55 6.67
N LEU A 74 -10.98 4.15 6.96
CA LEU A 74 -11.29 5.55 6.66
C LEU A 74 -11.27 6.40 7.93
N LEU A 75 -10.79 7.64 7.81
CA LEU A 75 -10.86 8.66 8.84
C LEU A 75 -12.25 9.26 8.87
N THR A 76 -12.87 9.29 10.04
CA THR A 76 -14.15 9.98 10.28
C THR A 76 -13.90 11.42 10.77
N LYS A 77 -14.93 12.27 10.73
CA LYS A 77 -14.86 13.66 11.21
C LYS A 77 -14.50 13.78 12.68
N GLU A 78 -14.86 12.77 13.48
CA GLU A 78 -14.55 12.70 14.91
C GLU A 78 -13.12 12.18 15.18
N ASN A 79 -12.24 12.21 14.18
CA ASN A 79 -10.85 11.72 14.24
C ASN A 79 -10.74 10.25 14.70
N ARG A 80 -11.75 9.43 14.37
CA ARG A 80 -11.72 7.98 14.56
C ARG A 80 -11.54 7.24 13.26
N TRP A 81 -10.92 6.06 13.32
CA TRP A 81 -10.82 5.14 12.20
C TRP A 81 -12.04 4.23 12.16
N THR A 82 -12.59 4.02 10.97
CA THR A 82 -13.64 3.05 10.73
C THR A 82 -13.21 2.09 9.64
N TRP A 83 -13.39 0.80 9.88
CA TRP A 83 -13.15 -0.23 8.86
C TRP A 83 -14.26 -0.20 7.81
N VAL A 84 -13.88 -0.27 6.55
CA VAL A 84 -14.81 -0.37 5.44
C VAL A 84 -14.39 -1.48 4.49
N GLN A 85 -15.38 -2.23 4.02
CA GLN A 85 -15.27 -3.03 2.81
C GLN A 85 -15.72 -2.17 1.64
N SER A 86 -14.88 -2.02 0.63
CA SER A 86 -15.13 -1.16 -0.52
C SER A 86 -14.94 -1.89 -1.83
N ASN A 87 -15.83 -1.59 -2.78
CA ASN A 87 -15.70 -1.92 -4.18
C ASN A 87 -15.86 -0.63 -5.00
N ALA A 88 -14.84 -0.28 -5.76
CA ALA A 88 -14.81 0.93 -6.57
C ALA A 88 -14.75 0.58 -8.06
N ARG A 89 -15.41 1.39 -8.88
CA ARG A 89 -15.46 1.23 -10.34
C ARG A 89 -15.40 2.56 -11.07
N LEU A 90 -14.87 2.53 -12.27
CA LEU A 90 -14.91 3.64 -13.22
C LEU A 90 -16.29 3.74 -13.85
N VAL A 91 -16.76 4.97 -13.98
CA VAL A 91 -17.91 5.32 -14.81
C VAL A 91 -17.39 6.02 -16.05
N TYR A 92 -17.92 5.60 -17.20
CA TYR A 92 -17.49 6.07 -18.51
C TYR A 92 -18.52 7.02 -19.12
N LYS A 93 -18.03 8.06 -19.77
CA LYS A 93 -18.84 8.99 -20.56
C LYS A 93 -18.17 9.15 -21.92
N ASN A 94 -18.93 8.95 -22.99
CA ASN A 94 -18.42 9.01 -24.38
C ASN A 94 -17.19 8.11 -24.61
N GLY A 95 -17.19 6.91 -24.04
CA GLY A 95 -16.09 5.94 -24.19
C GLY A 95 -14.81 6.26 -23.40
N ARG A 96 -14.80 7.31 -22.56
CA ARG A 96 -13.66 7.68 -21.71
C ARG A 96 -14.01 7.58 -20.22
N PRO A 97 -13.07 7.21 -19.33
CA PRO A 97 -13.28 7.31 -17.90
C PRO A 97 -13.63 8.74 -17.49
N ASP A 98 -14.70 8.91 -16.71
CA ASP A 98 -15.21 10.21 -16.26
C ASP A 98 -14.98 10.37 -14.75
N TYR A 99 -15.49 9.44 -13.95
CA TYR A 99 -15.36 9.47 -12.49
C TYR A 99 -15.34 8.08 -11.86
N ILE A 100 -14.99 8.01 -10.59
CA ILE A 100 -15.02 6.80 -9.77
C ILE A 100 -16.26 6.82 -8.88
N ILE A 101 -16.92 5.67 -8.75
CA ILE A 101 -17.91 5.41 -7.70
C ILE A 101 -17.37 4.30 -6.81
N ALA A 102 -17.24 4.60 -5.51
CA ALA A 102 -16.95 3.61 -4.49
C ALA A 102 -18.22 3.28 -3.72
N THR A 103 -18.54 2.00 -3.63
CA THR A 103 -19.59 1.46 -2.75
C THR A 103 -18.92 0.88 -1.53
N GLN A 104 -19.39 1.25 -0.35
CA GLN A 104 -18.73 0.98 0.93
C GLN A 104 -19.72 0.41 1.93
N ARG A 105 -19.26 -0.59 2.70
CA ARG A 105 -19.95 -1.15 3.86
C ARG A 105 -19.06 -0.99 5.09
N PRO A 106 -19.53 -0.29 6.14
CA PRO A 106 -18.84 -0.28 7.44
C PRO A 106 -18.72 -1.70 7.99
N LEU A 107 -17.55 -2.00 8.55
CA LEU A 107 -17.24 -3.26 9.21
C LEU A 107 -17.09 -3.04 10.72
N THR A 108 -17.20 -4.13 11.48
CA THR A 108 -16.72 -4.14 12.87
C THR A 108 -15.20 -4.20 12.91
N ASP A 109 -14.63 -3.87 14.08
CA ASP A 109 -13.19 -3.94 14.28
C ASP A 109 -12.66 -5.37 14.14
N GLU A 110 -13.44 -6.38 14.56
CA GLU A 110 -13.09 -7.79 14.40
C GLU A 110 -13.02 -8.21 12.93
N GLU A 111 -14.05 -7.86 12.14
CA GLU A 111 -14.07 -8.13 10.69
C GLU A 111 -12.86 -7.48 10.00
N GLY A 112 -12.64 -6.19 10.25
CA GLY A 112 -11.56 -5.43 9.63
C GLY A 112 -10.17 -5.93 9.99
N THR A 113 -9.95 -6.23 11.27
CA THR A 113 -8.67 -6.76 11.76
C THR A 113 -8.37 -8.15 11.20
N GLU A 114 -9.39 -9.01 11.07
CA GLU A 114 -9.21 -10.32 10.45
C GLU A 114 -8.82 -10.21 8.96
N HIS A 115 -9.42 -9.27 8.24
CA HIS A 115 -9.02 -8.97 6.86
C HIS A 115 -7.58 -8.47 6.77
N LEU A 116 -7.15 -7.58 7.66
CA LEU A 116 -5.77 -7.12 7.74
C LEU A 116 -4.80 -8.28 8.02
N ARG A 117 -5.14 -9.17 8.95
CA ARG A 117 -4.33 -10.35 9.29
C ARG A 117 -4.15 -11.26 8.07
N LYS A 118 -5.23 -11.57 7.35
CA LYS A 118 -5.20 -12.37 6.11
C LYS A 118 -4.36 -11.71 5.01
N ARG A 119 -4.46 -10.38 4.86
CA ARG A 119 -3.64 -9.62 3.92
C ARG A 119 -2.14 -9.75 4.22
N ASN A 120 -1.77 -9.60 5.49
CA ASN A 120 -0.37 -9.66 5.91
C ASN A 120 0.24 -11.08 5.86
N MET A 121 -0.59 -12.12 5.93
CA MET A 121 -0.14 -13.51 5.76
C MET A 121 0.25 -13.85 4.32
N LYS A 122 -0.21 -13.08 3.33
CA LYS A 122 0.14 -13.26 1.92
C LYS A 122 1.51 -12.63 1.64
N MET A 123 2.56 -13.20 2.23
CA MET A 123 3.94 -12.82 1.92
C MET A 123 4.35 -13.47 0.59
N PRO A 124 4.91 -12.71 -0.37
CA PRO A 124 5.44 -13.29 -1.60
C PRO A 124 6.74 -14.08 -1.38
N PHE A 125 7.37 -13.95 -0.21
CA PHE A 125 8.52 -14.74 0.20
C PHE A 125 8.13 -15.69 1.32
N MET A 126 8.20 -16.98 1.04
CA MET A 126 8.11 -18.01 2.07
C MET A 126 9.48 -18.09 2.76
N PHE A 127 9.60 -17.67 4.02
CA PHE A 127 10.81 -17.92 4.82
C PHE A 127 10.87 -19.39 5.30
N THR A 128 10.69 -20.39 4.42
CA THR A 128 10.70 -21.81 4.88
C THR A 128 12.07 -22.44 4.93
N THR A 129 13.11 -21.79 4.42
CA THR A 129 14.51 -22.19 4.65
C THR A 129 15.33 -20.92 4.58
N GLY A 130 16.22 -20.70 5.55
CA GLY A 130 17.04 -19.49 5.68
C GLY A 130 18.11 -19.34 4.61
N GLU A 131 17.78 -19.46 3.33
CA GLU A 131 18.65 -19.09 2.22
C GLU A 131 18.11 -17.81 1.58
N ALA A 132 18.75 -16.70 1.90
CA ALA A 132 18.58 -15.47 1.15
C ALA A 132 19.32 -15.64 -0.20
N VAL A 133 18.58 -15.94 -1.27
CA VAL A 133 19.13 -15.79 -2.62
C VAL A 133 19.13 -14.30 -2.94
N LEU A 134 20.27 -13.64 -2.72
CA LEU A 134 20.51 -12.30 -3.24
C LEU A 134 20.34 -12.37 -4.76
N TYR A 135 19.48 -11.55 -5.34
CA TYR A 135 19.38 -11.43 -6.80
C TYR A 135 20.79 -11.16 -7.35
N GLU A 136 21.26 -12.06 -8.20
CA GLU A 136 22.51 -11.89 -8.94
C GLU A 136 22.38 -10.57 -9.72
N ILE A 137 23.23 -9.60 -9.35
CA ILE A 137 23.34 -8.33 -10.07
C ILE A 137 23.98 -8.69 -11.41
N THR A 138 23.15 -8.99 -12.41
CA THR A 138 23.57 -8.96 -13.82
C THR A 138 23.77 -7.50 -14.20
N SER A 139 24.91 -6.95 -13.80
CA SER A 139 25.35 -5.63 -14.22
C SER A 139 25.55 -5.65 -15.74
N PRO A 140 24.94 -4.74 -16.53
CA PRO A 140 24.98 -4.80 -17.99
C PRO A 140 26.29 -4.27 -18.59
N PHE A 141 27.36 -4.15 -17.80
CA PHE A 141 28.63 -3.58 -18.25
C PHE A 141 29.67 -4.69 -18.47
N PRO A 142 30.34 -4.74 -19.63
CA PRO A 142 31.41 -5.69 -19.87
C PRO A 142 32.61 -5.37 -18.95
N PRO A 143 33.35 -6.38 -18.47
CA PRO A 143 34.44 -6.18 -17.51
C PRO A 143 35.57 -5.41 -18.18
N VAL A 144 35.92 -4.26 -17.58
CA VAL A 144 37.11 -3.48 -17.94
C VAL A 144 38.33 -4.17 -17.35
N MET A 145 39.18 -4.68 -18.25
CA MET A 145 40.58 -5.13 -18.14
C MET A 145 41.15 -5.60 -16.78
N ASP A 146 41.73 -6.81 -16.82
CA ASP A 146 42.42 -7.49 -15.71
C ASP A 146 43.55 -6.66 -15.06
N PRO A 147 43.63 -6.59 -13.72
CA PRO A 147 44.85 -6.16 -13.04
C PRO A 147 45.89 -7.30 -13.01
N LEU A 148 47.13 -6.94 -13.35
CA LEU A 148 48.33 -7.80 -13.29
C LEU A 148 48.50 -8.50 -11.91
N PRO A 149 49.11 -9.70 -11.86
CA PRO A 149 49.13 -10.51 -10.65
C PRO A 149 50.10 -9.97 -9.60
N ILE A 150 49.57 -9.63 -8.41
CA ILE A 150 50.37 -9.42 -7.21
C ILE A 150 50.73 -10.79 -6.62
N ARG A 151 52.03 -11.10 -6.64
CA ARG A 151 52.63 -12.30 -6.08
C ARG A 151 52.74 -12.19 -4.56
N THR A 152 51.96 -12.98 -3.82
CA THR A 152 52.18 -13.25 -2.39
C THR A 152 53.07 -14.48 -2.21
N LYS A 153 54.10 -14.38 -1.35
CA LYS A 153 54.74 -15.56 -0.73
C LYS A 153 55.01 -15.31 0.75
N ASN A 154 54.15 -15.93 1.55
CA ASN A 154 54.35 -16.70 2.77
C ASN A 154 55.56 -16.38 3.66
N GLY A 155 55.26 -16.14 4.94
CA GLY A 155 56.23 -16.19 6.03
C GLY A 155 56.48 -17.60 6.55
N THR A 156 57.73 -17.82 6.93
CA THR A 156 58.32 -18.67 8.00
C THR A 156 59.75 -18.11 8.13
N SER A 157 60.45 -17.95 9.26
CA SER A 157 60.48 -18.66 10.55
C SER A 157 61.50 -17.94 11.45
N GLY A 158 61.20 -17.83 12.76
CA GLY A 158 62.19 -17.76 13.86
C GLY A 158 63.06 -16.51 13.97
N ILE A 159 63.66 -16.15 15.09
CA ILE A 159 63.80 -16.68 16.45
C ILE A 159 64.50 -15.53 17.23
N ASP A 160 64.20 -15.39 18.52
CA ASP A 160 65.01 -14.76 19.59
C ASP A 160 65.21 -13.24 19.72
N SER A 161 64.58 -12.72 20.78
CA SER A 161 65.15 -11.93 21.90
C SER A 161 66.42 -11.10 21.71
N ALA A 162 66.35 -9.81 22.07
CA ALA A 162 67.02 -9.25 23.26
C ALA A 162 66.75 -7.74 23.43
N THR A 163 66.70 -7.35 24.70
CA THR A 163 66.36 -6.04 25.28
C THR A 163 67.54 -5.04 25.24
N LYS A 164 67.18 -3.75 25.39
CA LYS A 164 67.97 -2.57 25.81
C LYS A 164 68.73 -1.88 24.67
N SER A 165 68.74 -0.55 24.55
CA SER A 165 68.33 0.55 25.43
C SER A 165 68.05 1.79 24.58
#